data_AF-A0A7I7XL54-F1
#
_entry.id   AF-A0A7I7XL54-F1
#
_cell.length_a   1.000
_cell.length_b   1.000
_cell.length_c   1.000
_cell.angle_alpha   90.00
_cell.angle_beta   90.00
_cell.angle_gamma   90.00
#
_symmetry.space_group_name_H-M   'P 1'
#
loop_
_entity.id
_entity.type
_entity.pdbx_description
1 polymer ?
#
loop_
_entity_poly.entity_id
_entity_poly.type
_entity_poly.pdbx_seq_one_letter_code
_entity_poly.pdbx_strand_id
1 'polypeptide(L)' 'MAALGVALAGCAGIGDASTTCRDFTGMNQTTRSATMANELKARNGRNASTSDVEAAVATALRFCSTNGNQDKTVGDAT' A
#
# COMPACT_ATOMS: atom_id res chain seq x y z
N MET A 1 -25.48 -10.80 24.26
CA MET A 1 -24.73 -9.56 24.56
C MET A 1 -23.45 -9.58 23.73
N ALA A 2 -23.38 -8.82 22.62
CA ALA A 2 -22.15 -8.26 22.04
C ALA A 2 -22.52 -7.41 20.81
N ALA A 3 -23.22 -6.30 21.07
CA ALA A 3 -23.24 -5.18 20.14
C ALA A 3 -21.96 -4.37 20.41
N LEU A 4 -20.98 -4.50 19.52
CA LEU A 4 -19.84 -3.60 19.34
C LEU A 4 -19.68 -3.49 17.81
N GLY A 5 -20.42 -2.66 17.09
CA GLY A 5 -20.83 -1.31 17.49
C GLY A 5 -19.69 -0.29 17.31
N VAL A 6 -18.68 -0.60 16.48
CA VAL A 6 -17.77 0.40 15.91
C VAL A 6 -17.42 -0.04 14.47
N ALA A 7 -18.36 0.13 13.55
CA ALA A 7 -17.99 0.33 12.16
C ALA A 7 -17.34 1.72 12.10
N LEU A 8 -16.02 1.78 12.36
CA LEU A 8 -15.24 2.98 12.10
C LEU A 8 -15.47 3.35 10.63
N ALA A 9 -15.97 4.55 10.40
CA ALA A 9 -16.02 5.16 9.09
C ALA A 9 -14.59 5.41 8.56
N GLY A 10 -13.90 4.34 8.14
CA GLY A 10 -12.53 4.34 7.62
C GLY A 10 -12.14 3.08 6.82
N CYS A 11 -13.08 2.16 6.56
CA CYS A 11 -12.81 0.84 5.98
C CYS A 11 -13.02 0.77 4.44
N ALA A 12 -12.80 1.85 3.70
CA ALA A 12 -12.29 1.66 2.35
C ALA A 12 -10.80 1.32 2.56
N GLY A 13 -10.50 0.03 2.70
CA GLY A 13 -9.19 -0.45 3.13
C GLY A 13 -8.09 0.29 2.36
N ILE A 14 -7.29 1.08 3.07
CA ILE A 14 -6.04 1.59 2.53
C ILE A 14 -5.30 0.37 1.97
N GLY A 15 -4.91 0.45 0.69
CA GLY A 15 -4.41 -0.71 -0.06
C GLY A 15 -3.31 -1.48 0.67
N ASP A 16 -3.10 -2.72 0.23
CA ASP A 16 -2.10 -3.63 0.79
C ASP A 16 -1.23 -4.23 -0.34
N ALA A 17 -0.47 -5.29 -0.03
CA ALA A 17 0.39 -5.99 -0.98
C ALA A 17 -0.34 -6.47 -2.25
N SER A 18 -1.66 -6.66 -2.21
CA SER A 18 -2.48 -7.09 -3.35
C SER A 18 -2.90 -5.95 -4.28
N THR A 19 -2.66 -4.69 -3.90
CA THR A 19 -2.95 -3.53 -4.75
C THR A 19 -2.26 -3.68 -6.10
N THR A 20 -3.01 -3.63 -7.20
CA THR A 20 -2.41 -3.71 -8.53
C THR A 20 -1.58 -2.47 -8.84
N CYS A 21 -0.57 -2.61 -9.69
CA CYS A 21 0.22 -1.49 -10.16
C CYS A 21 -0.63 -0.43 -10.87
N ARG A 22 -1.66 -0.84 -11.59
CA ARG A 22 -2.66 0.05 -12.20
C ARG A 22 -3.38 0.90 -11.15
N ASP A 23 -3.86 0.27 -10.08
CA ASP A 23 -4.56 0.97 -9.00
C ASP A 23 -3.61 1.88 -8.22
N PHE A 24 -2.42 1.38 -7.88
CA PHE A 24 -1.41 2.11 -7.12
C PHE A 24 -0.92 3.38 -7.83
N THR A 25 -0.69 3.30 -9.14
CA THR A 25 -0.31 4.48 -9.94
C THR A 25 -1.46 5.48 -10.07
N GLY A 26 -2.73 5.06 -9.94
CA GLY A 26 -3.89 5.94 -9.87
C GLY A 26 -4.10 6.63 -8.51
N MET A 27 -3.49 6.12 -7.43
CA MET A 27 -3.67 6.67 -6.07
C MET A 27 -3.01 8.03 -5.87
N ASN A 28 -3.53 8.83 -4.92
CA ASN A 28 -2.83 10.02 -4.44
C ASN A 28 -1.63 9.64 -3.53
N GLN A 29 -0.74 10.60 -3.26
CA GLN A 29 0.48 10.38 -2.48
C GLN A 29 0.20 9.82 -1.06
N THR A 30 -0.81 10.34 -0.37
CA THR A 30 -1.17 9.90 0.99
C THR A 30 -1.59 8.44 0.98
N THR A 31 -2.46 8.04 0.05
CA THR A 31 -2.92 6.65 -0.08
C THR A 31 -1.76 5.73 -0.46
N ARG A 32 -0.89 6.11 -1.41
CA ARG A 32 0.29 5.30 -1.76
C ARG A 32 1.22 5.08 -0.56
N SER A 33 1.48 6.13 0.21
CA SER A 33 2.35 6.05 1.38
C SER A 33 1.75 5.14 2.44
N ALA A 34 0.45 5.24 2.67
CA ALA A 34 -0.24 4.37 3.63
C ALA A 34 -0.29 2.90 3.14
N THR A 35 -0.46 2.65 1.84
CA THR A 35 -0.34 1.31 1.25
C THR A 35 1.04 0.71 1.49
N MET A 36 2.12 1.45 1.20
CA MET A 36 3.48 0.98 1.44
C MET A 36 3.82 0.83 2.92
N ALA A 37 3.30 1.69 3.79
CA ALA A 37 3.46 1.53 5.23
C ALA A 37 2.80 0.24 5.76
N ASN A 38 1.59 -0.08 5.27
CA ASN A 38 0.91 -1.33 5.58
C ASN A 38 1.71 -2.55 5.08
N GLU A 39 2.21 -2.47 3.86
CA GLU A 39 3.01 -3.51 3.22
C GLU A 39 4.31 -3.78 4.01
N LEU A 40 5.09 -2.74 4.29
CA LEU A 40 6.31 -2.83 5.09
C LEU A 40 6.05 -3.34 6.51
N LYS A 41 4.93 -2.95 7.12
CA LYS A 41 4.52 -3.45 8.44
C LYS A 41 4.18 -4.94 8.38
N ALA A 42 3.45 -5.38 7.36
CA ALA A 42 3.09 -6.78 7.19
C ALA A 42 4.33 -7.67 7.02
N ARG A 43 5.35 -7.19 6.29
CA ARG A 43 6.63 -7.89 6.12
C ARG A 43 7.50 -7.93 7.37
N ASN A 44 7.65 -6.77 8.00
CA ASN A 44 8.66 -6.57 9.04
C ASN A 44 8.11 -6.78 10.46
N GLY A 45 6.78 -6.93 10.61
CA GLY A 45 6.10 -7.02 11.90
C GLY A 45 6.10 -5.72 12.72
N ARG A 46 6.56 -4.61 12.14
CA ARG A 46 6.69 -3.30 12.82
C ARG A 46 6.53 -2.14 11.84
N ASN A 47 6.17 -0.96 12.36
CA ASN A 47 6.06 0.24 11.54
C ASN A 47 7.43 0.64 10.98
N ALA A 48 7.46 1.00 9.70
CA ALA A 48 8.63 1.55 9.03
C ALA A 48 8.78 3.06 9.32
N SER A 49 9.98 3.61 9.12
CA SER A 49 10.17 5.06 9.20
C SER A 49 9.54 5.76 7.99
N THR A 50 9.30 7.07 8.10
CA THR A 50 8.77 7.86 6.97
C THR A 50 9.67 7.77 5.74
N SER A 51 11.00 7.82 5.91
CA SER A 51 11.94 7.70 4.81
C SER A 51 11.90 6.33 4.13
N ASP A 52 11.69 5.25 4.90
CA ASP A 52 11.56 3.90 4.33
C ASP A 52 10.27 3.79 3.50
N VAL A 53 9.18 4.39 3.98
CA VAL A 53 7.90 4.44 3.25
C VAL A 53 8.06 5.21 1.95
N GLU A 54 8.71 6.37 1.97
CA GLU A 54 8.98 7.18 0.77
C GLU A 54 9.85 6.42 -0.25
N ALA A 55 10.89 5.73 0.23
CA ALA A 55 11.75 4.90 -0.61
C ALA A 55 10.99 3.72 -1.24
N ALA A 56 10.11 3.07 -0.47
CA ALA A 56 9.24 2.00 -0.97
C ALA A 56 8.25 2.51 -2.01
N VAL A 57 7.62 3.68 -1.79
CA VAL A 57 6.74 4.32 -2.79
C VAL A 57 7.48 4.59 -4.09
N ALA A 58 8.69 5.16 -4.02
CA ALA A 58 9.50 5.43 -5.21
C ALA A 58 9.86 4.16 -5.98
N THR A 59 10.20 3.09 -5.25
CA THR A 59 10.51 1.77 -5.83
C THR A 59 9.29 1.15 -6.50
N ALA A 60 8.15 1.14 -5.80
CA ALA A 60 6.88 0.63 -6.33
C ALA A 60 6.43 1.42 -7.56
N LEU A 61 6.53 2.75 -7.56
CA LEU A 61 6.22 3.58 -8.74
C LEU A 61 7.12 3.24 -9.93
N ARG A 62 8.42 3.05 -9.71
CA ARG A 62 9.35 2.68 -10.79
C ARG A 62 9.00 1.31 -11.37
N PHE A 63 8.72 0.33 -10.52
CA PHE A 63 8.29 -1.00 -10.94
C PHE A 63 6.97 -0.94 -11.73
N CYS A 64 5.97 -0.23 -11.19
CA CYS A 64 4.64 -0.13 -11.79
C CYS A 64 4.59 0.74 -13.05
N SER A 65 5.57 1.63 -13.26
CA SER A 65 5.66 2.43 -14.49
C SER A 65 6.07 1.60 -15.72
N THR A 66 6.52 0.36 -15.53
CA THR A 66 6.82 -0.55 -16.63
C THR A 66 5.51 -1.13 -17.17
N ASN A 67 5.23 -0.96 -18.47
CA ASN A 67 3.97 -1.41 -19.09
C ASN A 67 3.64 -2.90 -18.85
N GLY A 68 4.66 -3.76 -18.75
CA GLY A 68 4.49 -5.19 -18.46
C GLY A 68 4.14 -5.53 -17.01
N ASN A 69 4.10 -4.54 -16.11
CA ASN A 69 3.84 -4.74 -14.68
C ASN A 69 2.48 -4.18 -14.24
N GLN A 70 1.66 -3.63 -15.14
CA GLN A 70 0.39 -2.99 -14.77
C GLN A 70 -0.58 -3.92 -14.04
N ASP A 71 -0.56 -5.21 -14.38
CA ASP A 71 -1.41 -6.23 -13.77
C ASP A 71 -0.72 -6.97 -12.60
N LYS A 72 0.54 -6.64 -12.31
CA LYS A 72 1.25 -7.12 -11.12
C LYS A 72 0.82 -6.34 -9.89
N THR A 73 1.17 -6.84 -8.71
CA THR A 73 0.85 -6.15 -7.46
C THR A 73 2.04 -5.37 -6.94
N VAL A 74 1.77 -4.40 -6.07
CA VAL A 74 2.82 -3.62 -5.41
C VAL A 74 3.66 -4.47 -4.44
N GLY A 75 3.13 -5.59 -3.95
CA GLY A 75 3.89 -6.57 -3.18
C GLY A 75 5.01 -7.24 -4.00
N ASP A 76 4.90 -7.31 -5.32
CA ASP A 76 5.98 -7.82 -6.18
C ASP A 76 7.15 -6.82 -6.31
N ALA A 77 6.93 -5.56 -5.92
CA ALA A 77 7.90 -4.48 -6.05
C ALA A 77 8.72 -4.21 -4.78
N THR A 78 8.22 -4.66 -3.63
CA THR A 78 8.85 -4.48 -2.31
C THR A 78 9.53 -5.74 -1.84
#